data_AF-A0A7C7QBZ7-F1
#
_entry.id   AF-A0A7C7QBZ7-F1
#
_cell.length_a   1.000
_cell.length_b   1.000
_cell.length_c   1.000
_cell.angle_alpha   90.00
_cell.angle_beta   90.00
_cell.angle_gamma   90.00
#
_symmetry.space_group_name_H-M   'P 1'
#
loop_
_entity.id
_entity.type
_entity.pdbx_description
1 polymer ?
#
loop_
_entity_poly.entity_id
_entity_poly.type
_entity_poly.pdbx_seq_one_letter_code
_entity_poly.pdbx_strand_id
1 'polypeptide(L)'
;MRRLWWAFLRLFFRLLYNEFAWAYDLVAWVVSLGQWKAWGRTALPYLRRERVLELAHGPGHLLVAMAERGLTPVGLDLSPYMGRLA
;
A
#
# COMPACT_ATOMS: atom_id res chain seq x y z
N MET A 1 -27.75 -2.27 14.12
CA MET A 1 -26.94 -3.04 13.15
C MET A 1 -25.93 -2.18 12.39
N ARG A 2 -26.34 -1.13 11.65
CA ARG A 2 -25.42 -0.30 10.85
C ARG A 2 -24.24 0.32 11.62
N ARG A 3 -24.46 0.82 12.84
CA ARG A 3 -23.36 1.40 13.67
C ARG A 3 -22.32 0.37 14.11
N LEU A 4 -22.75 -0.83 14.48
CA LEU A 4 -21.85 -1.92 14.89
C LEU A 4 -21.00 -2.39 13.71
N TRP A 5 -21.59 -2.49 12.52
CA TRP A 5 -20.85 -2.80 11.29
C TRP A 5 -19.75 -1.76 11.00
N TRP A 6 -20.06 -0.46 11.08
CA TRP A 6 -19.05 0.58 10.88
C TRP A 6 -17.96 0.56 11.96
N ALA A 7 -18.30 0.29 13.21
CA ALA A 7 -17.32 0.15 14.28
C ALA A 7 -16.38 -1.05 14.02
N PHE A 8 -16.94 -2.17 13.58
CA PHE A 8 -16.18 -3.34 13.19
C PHE A 8 -15.23 -3.04 12.02
N LEU A 9 -15.72 -2.45 10.93
CA LEU A 9 -14.87 -2.10 9.79
C LEU A 9 -13.74 -1.14 10.17
N ARG A 10 -14.03 -0.14 11.01
CA ARG A 10 -12.99 0.77 11.51
C ARG A 10 -11.93 0.03 12.31
N LEU A 11 -12.33 -0.88 13.18
CA LEU A 11 -11.39 -1.70 13.96
C LEU A 11 -10.56 -2.60 13.03
N PHE A 12 -11.22 -3.28 12.10
CA PHE A 12 -10.58 -4.16 11.13
C PHE A 12 -9.52 -3.42 10.32
N PHE A 13 -9.86 -2.29 9.70
CA PHE A 13 -8.90 -1.52 8.91
C PHE A 13 -7.80 -0.90 9.79
N ARG A 14 -8.12 -0.42 10.99
CA ARG A 14 -7.10 0.06 11.93
C ARG A 14 -6.02 -1.00 12.16
N LEU A 15 -6.44 -2.23 12.49
CA LEU A 15 -5.53 -3.34 12.74
C LEU A 15 -4.78 -3.74 11.48
N LEU A 16 -5.50 -3.90 10.36
CA LEU A 16 -4.92 -4.33 9.08
C LEU A 16 -3.85 -3.36 8.57
N TYR A 17 -4.04 -2.05 8.75
CA TYR A 17 -3.07 -1.05 8.35
C TYR A 17 -1.96 -0.81 9.38
N ASN A 18 -2.06 -1.32 10.61
CA ASN A 18 -1.10 -1.08 11.68
C ASN A 18 -0.59 -2.38 12.30
N GLU A 19 -1.17 -2.82 13.42
CA GLU A 19 -0.63 -3.92 14.23
C GLU A 19 -0.57 -5.26 13.48
N PHE A 20 -1.44 -5.45 12.48
CA PHE A 20 -1.45 -6.60 11.58
C PHE A 20 -1.05 -6.24 10.14
N ALA A 21 -0.24 -5.20 9.95
CA ALA A 21 0.28 -4.83 8.64
C ALA A 21 1.02 -5.98 7.92
N TRP A 22 1.62 -6.92 8.65
CA TRP A 22 2.26 -8.12 8.09
C TRP A 22 1.28 -9.03 7.32
N ALA A 23 -0.02 -9.00 7.65
CA ALA A 23 -1.05 -9.76 6.95
C ALA A 23 -1.62 -9.01 5.73
N TYR A 24 -1.25 -7.75 5.54
CA TYR A 24 -1.81 -6.90 4.48
C TYR A 24 -1.59 -7.49 3.09
N ASP A 25 -0.36 -7.92 2.80
CA ASP A 25 0.00 -8.51 1.51
C ASP A 25 -0.86 -9.74 1.17
N LEU A 26 -1.14 -10.58 2.17
CA LEU A 26 -2.01 -11.76 2.01
C LEU A 26 -3.46 -11.35 1.72
N VAL A 27 -4.01 -10.43 2.51
CA VAL A 27 -5.39 -9.94 2.31
C VAL A 27 -5.54 -9.28 0.95
N ALA A 28 -4.61 -8.38 0.60
CA ALA A 28 -4.59 -7.70 -0.70
C ALA A 28 -4.47 -8.69 -1.85
N TRP A 29 -3.66 -9.74 -1.71
CA TRP A 29 -3.55 -10.81 -2.69
C TRP A 29 -4.88 -11.55 -2.86
N VAL A 30 -5.53 -11.97 -1.78
CA VAL A 30 -6.81 -12.72 -1.85
C VAL A 30 -7.89 -11.89 -2.53
N VAL A 31 -8.09 -10.64 -2.11
CA VAL A 31 -9.19 -9.80 -2.64
C VAL A 31 -8.95 -9.33 -4.08
N SER A 32 -7.70 -9.30 -4.53
CA SER A 32 -7.34 -8.93 -5.91
C SER A 32 -7.04 -10.13 -6.80
N LEU A 33 -7.14 -11.36 -6.28
CA LEU A 33 -6.67 -12.57 -6.96
C LEU A 33 -5.20 -12.44 -7.44
N GLY A 34 -4.37 -11.82 -6.60
CA GLY A 34 -2.95 -11.56 -6.83
C GLY A 34 -2.62 -10.39 -7.76
N GLN A 35 -3.61 -9.68 -8.28
CA GLN A 35 -3.39 -8.64 -9.30
C GLN A 35 -3.01 -7.27 -8.74
N TRP A 36 -3.15 -7.02 -7.44
CA TRP A 36 -3.00 -5.66 -6.88
C TRP A 36 -1.65 -4.99 -7.19
N LYS A 37 -0.53 -5.74 -7.14
CA LYS A 37 0.80 -5.20 -7.49
C LYS A 37 0.90 -4.87 -8.98
N ALA A 38 0.30 -5.68 -9.85
CA ALA A 38 0.28 -5.44 -11.29
C ALA A 38 -0.52 -4.17 -11.61
N TRP A 39 -1.68 -3.97 -10.97
CA TRP A 39 -2.48 -2.76 -11.10
C TRP A 39 -1.71 -1.50 -10.67
N GLY A 40 -0.99 -1.54 -9.54
CA GLY A 40 -0.14 -0.42 -9.12
C GLY A 40 0.92 -0.07 -10.16
N ARG A 41 1.59 -1.08 -10.73
CA ARG A 41 2.63 -0.89 -11.77
C ARG A 41 2.11 -0.26 -13.06
N THR A 42 0.80 -0.28 -13.32
CA THR A 42 0.22 0.41 -14.49
C THR A 42 0.42 1.92 -14.44
N ALA A 43 0.69 2.51 -13.27
CA ALA A 43 1.02 3.92 -13.14
C ALA A 43 2.42 4.28 -13.68
N LEU A 44 3.37 3.34 -13.67
CA LEU A 44 4.78 3.60 -13.97
C LEU A 44 5.04 4.25 -15.34
N PRO A 45 4.41 3.81 -16.46
CA PRO A 45 4.61 4.44 -17.77
C PRO A 45 4.20 5.92 -17.83
N TYR A 46 3.38 6.39 -16.89
CA TYR A 46 2.90 7.77 -16.84
C TYR A 46 3.80 8.68 -15.98
N LEU A 47 4.75 8.11 -15.24
CA LEU A 47 5.72 8.86 -14.43
C LEU A 47 6.82 9.41 -15.35
N ARG A 48 6.84 10.73 -15.53
CA ARG A 48 7.76 11.43 -16.45
C ARG A 48 8.96 12.07 -15.77
N ARG A 49 8.91 12.24 -14.45
CA ARG A 49 9.96 12.89 -13.66
C ARG A 49 10.62 11.84 -12.78
N GLU A 50 11.92 12.01 -12.56
CA GLU A 50 12.72 11.10 -11.76
C GLU A 50 12.24 11.08 -10.30
N ARG A 51 11.99 12.26 -9.72
CA ARG A 51 11.52 12.40 -8.33
C ARG A 51 10.02 12.21 -8.25
N VAL A 52 9.57 11.25 -7.45
CA VAL A 52 8.15 10.91 -7.28
C VAL A 52 7.80 10.84 -5.80
N LEU A 53 6.66 11.39 -5.40
CA LEU A 53 6.11 11.21 -4.06
C LEU A 53 4.95 10.21 -4.14
N GLU A 54 5.05 9.11 -3.42
CA GLU A 54 3.97 8.13 -3.24
C GLU A 54 3.29 8.35 -1.89
N LEU A 55 2.02 8.73 -1.92
CA LEU A 55 1.19 8.89 -0.73
C LEU A 55 0.50 7.57 -0.39
N ALA A 56 0.45 7.25 0.91
CA ALA A 56 -0.05 5.97 1.42
C ALA A 56 0.63 4.77 0.74
N HIS A 57 1.97 4.78 0.77
CA HIS A 57 2.81 3.79 0.07
C HIS A 57 2.64 2.35 0.57
N GLY A 58 1.98 2.15 1.71
CA GLY A 58 1.70 0.83 2.27
C GLY A 58 2.99 0.02 2.47
N PRO A 59 3.02 -1.27 2.09
CA PRO A 59 4.23 -2.09 2.20
C PRO A 59 5.34 -1.79 1.18
N GLY A 60 5.24 -0.70 0.39
CA GLY A 60 6.37 -0.21 -0.43
C GLY A 60 6.59 -0.90 -1.78
N HIS A 61 5.74 -1.82 -2.23
CA HIS A 61 5.96 -2.55 -3.49
C HIS A 61 6.08 -1.64 -4.73
N LEU A 62 5.33 -0.53 -4.77
CA LEU A 62 5.41 0.42 -5.88
C LEU A 62 6.65 1.32 -5.76
N LEU A 63 7.08 1.69 -4.54
CA LEU A 63 8.37 2.34 -4.28
C LEU A 63 9.52 1.53 -4.85
N VAL A 64 9.57 0.22 -4.54
CA VAL A 64 10.59 -0.69 -5.08
C VAL A 64 10.52 -0.74 -6.60
N ALA A 65 9.32 -0.92 -7.18
CA ALA A 65 9.16 -0.97 -8.64
C ALA A 65 9.55 0.35 -9.34
N MET A 66 9.37 1.50 -8.68
CA MET A 66 9.84 2.80 -9.16
C MET A 66 11.37 2.89 -9.11
N ALA A 67 11.98 2.48 -7.99
CA ALA A 67 13.43 2.48 -7.82
C ALA A 67 14.14 1.55 -8.82
N GLU A 68 13.58 0.36 -9.06
CA GLU A 68 14.06 -0.60 -10.08
C GLU A 68 14.02 -0.02 -11.51
N ARG A 69 13.14 0.96 -11.75
CA ARG A 69 13.02 1.67 -13.02
C ARG A 69 13.93 2.91 -13.11
N GLY A 70 14.76 3.16 -12.11
CA GLY A 70 15.66 4.31 -12.05
C GLY A 70 14.98 5.62 -11.63
N LEU A 71 13.78 5.55 -11.04
CA LEU A 71 13.16 6.71 -10.41
C LEU A 71 13.72 6.91 -9.00
N THR A 72 13.53 8.11 -8.44
CA THR A 72 13.86 8.49 -7.07
C THR A 72 12.57 8.71 -6.26
N PRO A 73 11.86 7.63 -5.89
CA PRO A 73 10.62 7.74 -5.16
C PRO A 73 10.86 8.07 -3.68
N VAL A 74 9.93 8.82 -3.10
CA VAL A 74 9.80 9.06 -1.66
C VAL A 74 8.41 8.59 -1.25
N GLY A 75 8.35 7.70 -0.26
CA GLY A 75 7.09 7.25 0.33
C GLY A 75 6.69 8.11 1.51
N LEU A 76 5.40 8.43 1.62
CA LEU A 76 4.79 8.93 2.84
C LEU A 76 3.57 8.08 3.20
N ASP A 77 3.61 7.39 4.34
CA ASP A 77 2.47 6.67 4.89
C ASP A 77 2.15 7.17 6.31
N LEU A 78 0.86 7.16 6.65
CA LEU A 78 0.41 7.51 7.99
C LEU A 78 0.75 6.42 9.00
N SER A 79 0.76 5.16 8.55
CA SER A 79 1.07 4.00 9.39
C SER A 79 2.58 3.80 9.49
N PRO A 80 3.17 3.94 10.69
CA PRO A 80 4.56 3.58 10.89
C PRO A 80 4.80 2.07 10.75
N TYR A 81 3.75 1.24 10.82
CA TYR A 81 3.87 -0.21 10.60
C TYR A 81 4.04 -0.51 9.11
N MET A 82 3.28 0.16 8.24
CA MET A 82 3.46 0.08 6.79
C MET A 82 4.84 0.59 6.39
N GLY A 83 5.24 1.74 6.94
CA GLY A 83 6.59 2.30 6.79
C GLY A 83 7.72 1.33 7.13
N ARG A 84 7.56 0.50 8.15
CA ARG A 84 8.57 -0.50 8.54
C ARG A 84 8.64 -1.73 7.63
N LEU A 85 7.60 -1.98 6.83
CA LEU A 85 7.57 -3.10 5.88
C LEU A 85 8.13 -2.71 4.50
N ALA A 86 8.19 -1.41 4.23
CA ALA A 86 8.54 -0.83 2.93
C ALA A 86 10.05 -0.75 2.66
#